data_AF-A0A564G8J7-F1
#
_entry.id   AF-A0A564G8J7-F1
#
_cell.length_a   1.000
_cell.length_b   1.000
_cell.length_c   1.000
_cell.angle_alpha   90.00
_cell.angle_beta   90.00
_cell.angle_gamma   90.00
#
_symmetry.space_group_name_H-M   'P 1'
#
loop_
_entity.id
_entity.type
_entity.pdbx_description
1 polymer ?
#
loop_
_entity_poly.entity_id
_entity_poly.type
_entity_poly.pdbx_seq_one_letter_code
_entity_poly.pdbx_strand_id
1 'polypeptide(L)'
;MNQSAFIKLMIMTASTVFRRLTIGPVPKLFDATYYLRINRSAADSGIDPYLHYVRYGVAANLNPAEDFDTAFYRQQTGETRLDPLQHYNKIGAETGFDPSPNFNTTDYLMRYPDVATSKSNPLLHYRTHGRQEGREARSSASKFGTLVALEGVNPQYVFTLPDEVAVGFSIRVLRDLPVESRESRVPRLCFIFKFTQDEIDLLIDAFGAIQSGALSTISLDINSDIKRIKYTKTVLLSFECCYVKDEQTKYTKIFRYSELRLWDLRGYEAHLAEIYPAGSTEINIHA
;
A
#
# COMPACT_ATOMS: atom_id res chain seq x y z
N MET A 1 -39.31 -22.16 21.15
CA MET A 1 -37.97 -22.16 20.52
C MET A 1 -37.73 -23.56 19.98
N ASN A 2 -37.42 -23.75 18.69
CA ASN A 2 -37.20 -25.11 18.14
C ASN A 2 -35.82 -25.66 18.56
N GLN A 3 -35.64 -26.98 18.51
CA GLN A 3 -34.42 -27.66 18.95
C GLN A 3 -33.16 -27.14 18.24
N SER A 4 -33.27 -26.77 16.95
CA SER A 4 -32.18 -26.20 16.16
C SER A 4 -31.74 -24.83 16.68
N ALA A 5 -32.69 -23.95 17.03
CA ALA A 5 -32.40 -22.63 17.57
C ALA A 5 -31.72 -22.70 18.96
N PHE A 6 -32.12 -23.68 19.79
CA PHE A 6 -31.49 -23.91 21.09
C PHE A 6 -30.04 -24.39 20.93
N ILE A 7 -29.77 -25.31 20.01
CA ILE A 7 -28.40 -25.79 19.73
C ILE A 7 -27.51 -24.65 19.23
N LYS A 8 -27.98 -23.82 18.28
CA LYS A 8 -27.22 -22.67 17.78
C LYS A 8 -26.89 -21.67 18.89
N LEU A 9 -27.82 -21.42 19.81
CA LEU A 9 -27.58 -20.53 20.96
C LEU A 9 -26.49 -21.08 21.89
N MET A 10 -26.48 -22.39 22.14
CA MET A 10 -25.43 -23.03 22.95
C MET A 10 -24.06 -22.93 22.29
N ILE A 11 -23.98 -23.20 20.97
CA ILE A 11 -22.73 -23.06 20.19
C ILE A 11 -22.24 -21.60 20.23
N MET A 12 -23.13 -20.63 20.02
CA MET A 12 -22.80 -19.20 20.05
C MET A 12 -22.23 -18.81 21.42
N THR A 13 -22.86 -19.26 22.50
CA THR A 13 -22.42 -18.92 23.86
C THR A 13 -21.05 -19.53 24.17
N ALA A 14 -20.87 -20.83 23.89
CA ALA A 14 -19.61 -21.52 24.13
C ALA A 14 -18.46 -20.93 23.29
N SER A 15 -18.70 -20.68 22.01
CA SER A 15 -17.71 -20.07 21.10
C SER A 15 -17.38 -18.62 21.47
N THR A 16 -18.36 -17.85 21.97
CA THR A 16 -18.12 -16.49 22.49
C THR A 16 -17.17 -16.51 23.68
N VAL A 17 -17.38 -17.43 24.64
CA VAL A 17 -16.49 -17.60 25.79
C VAL A 17 -15.09 -17.99 25.34
N PHE A 18 -14.99 -18.98 24.44
CA PHE A 18 -13.72 -19.41 23.88
C PHE A 18 -12.95 -18.28 23.17
N ARG A 19 -13.63 -17.50 22.34
CA ARG A 19 -13.04 -16.31 21.68
C ARG A 19 -12.48 -15.33 22.70
N ARG A 20 -13.24 -15.00 23.75
CA ARG A 20 -12.79 -14.04 24.77
C ARG A 20 -11.51 -14.52 25.47
N LEU A 21 -11.38 -15.82 25.70
CA LEU A 21 -10.21 -16.42 26.36
C LEU A 21 -8.99 -16.56 25.43
N THR A 22 -9.19 -16.76 24.13
CA THR A 22 -8.09 -17.12 23.21
C THR A 22 -7.68 -16.00 22.26
N ILE A 23 -8.61 -15.16 21.82
CA ILE A 23 -8.38 -14.10 20.83
C ILE A 23 -8.51 -12.72 21.47
N GLY A 24 -9.45 -12.55 22.41
CA GLY A 24 -9.74 -11.27 23.06
C GLY A 24 -10.94 -10.55 22.45
N PRO A 25 -11.10 -9.23 22.66
CA PRO A 25 -12.28 -8.47 22.26
C PRO A 25 -12.45 -8.37 20.74
N VAL A 26 -13.69 -8.16 20.30
CA VAL A 26 -14.01 -7.96 18.88
C VAL A 26 -13.57 -6.54 18.47
N PRO A 27 -12.75 -6.38 17.42
CA PRO A 27 -12.36 -5.06 16.92
C PRO A 27 -13.59 -4.24 16.47
N LYS A 28 -13.58 -2.92 16.73
CA LYS A 28 -14.67 -2.01 16.30
C LYS A 28 -14.89 -2.00 14.77
N LEU A 29 -13.85 -2.35 14.01
CA LEU A 29 -13.92 -2.44 12.55
C LEU A 29 -14.64 -3.70 12.05
N PHE A 30 -14.87 -4.70 12.90
CA PHE A 30 -15.61 -5.91 12.55
C PHE A 30 -17.12 -5.67 12.58
N ASP A 31 -17.83 -5.96 11.49
CA ASP A 31 -19.29 -5.87 11.42
C ASP A 31 -19.91 -7.27 11.38
N ALA A 32 -20.36 -7.73 12.55
CA ALA A 32 -20.98 -9.04 12.70
C ALA A 32 -22.27 -9.18 11.86
N THR A 33 -23.04 -8.10 11.70
CA THR A 33 -24.30 -8.13 10.96
C THR A 33 -24.02 -8.30 9.47
N TYR A 34 -23.10 -7.50 8.93
CA TYR A 34 -22.61 -7.65 7.56
C TYR A 34 -22.06 -9.07 7.36
N TYR A 35 -21.14 -9.50 8.23
CA TYR A 35 -20.42 -10.76 8.07
C TYR A 35 -21.37 -11.97 8.01
N LEU A 36 -22.37 -12.04 8.88
CA LEU A 36 -23.35 -13.13 8.86
C LEU A 36 -24.31 -13.04 7.69
N ARG A 37 -24.67 -11.82 7.25
CA ARG A 37 -25.56 -11.60 6.11
C ARG A 37 -24.95 -12.14 4.81
N ILE A 38 -23.65 -11.88 4.58
CA ILE A 38 -22.98 -12.29 3.35
C ILE A 38 -22.45 -13.73 3.41
N ASN A 39 -22.11 -14.24 4.60
CA ASN A 39 -21.52 -15.57 4.79
C ASN A 39 -22.52 -16.54 5.42
N ARG A 40 -23.36 -17.17 4.60
CA ARG A 40 -24.42 -18.07 5.05
C ARG A 40 -23.89 -19.25 5.89
N SER A 41 -22.73 -19.82 5.52
CA SER A 41 -22.08 -20.88 6.31
C SER A 41 -21.77 -20.43 7.74
N ALA A 42 -21.28 -19.20 7.92
CA ALA A 42 -21.02 -18.63 9.24
C ALA A 42 -22.32 -18.48 10.04
N ALA A 43 -23.39 -17.97 9.41
CA ALA A 43 -24.70 -17.85 10.03
C ALA A 43 -25.33 -19.20 10.42
N ASP A 44 -25.15 -20.21 9.57
CA ASP A 44 -25.69 -21.54 9.81
C ASP A 44 -24.93 -22.30 10.90
N SER A 45 -23.62 -22.03 11.06
CA SER A 45 -22.79 -22.64 12.10
C SER A 45 -23.20 -22.29 13.53
N GLY A 46 -23.76 -21.09 13.75
CA GLY A 46 -24.04 -20.57 15.09
C GLY A 46 -22.78 -20.23 15.91
N ILE A 47 -21.59 -20.25 15.31
CA ILE A 47 -20.33 -19.84 15.96
C ILE A 47 -20.29 -18.31 16.10
N ASP A 48 -19.63 -17.81 17.16
CA ASP A 48 -19.30 -16.38 17.29
C ASP A 48 -18.73 -15.84 15.97
N PRO A 49 -19.30 -14.77 15.39
CA PRO A 49 -18.96 -14.36 14.03
C PRO A 49 -17.49 -13.94 13.87
N TYR A 50 -16.92 -13.30 14.89
CA TYR A 50 -15.53 -12.88 14.84
C TYR A 50 -14.58 -14.07 15.02
N LEU A 51 -14.93 -15.03 15.89
CA LEU A 51 -14.19 -16.29 15.97
C LEU A 51 -14.20 -17.04 14.64
N HIS A 52 -15.36 -17.12 14.00
CA HIS A 52 -15.50 -17.76 12.69
C HIS A 52 -14.63 -17.05 11.64
N TYR A 53 -14.64 -15.72 11.62
CA TYR A 53 -13.76 -14.94 10.74
C TYR A 53 -12.29 -15.28 10.96
N VAL A 54 -11.79 -15.23 12.20
CA VAL A 54 -10.37 -15.50 12.50
C VAL A 54 -9.98 -16.95 12.16
N ARG A 55 -10.86 -17.93 12.43
CA ARG A 55 -10.55 -19.36 12.24
C ARG A 55 -10.70 -19.85 10.80
N TYR A 56 -11.66 -19.31 10.07
CA TYR A 56 -12.04 -19.81 8.74
C TYR A 56 -12.09 -18.69 7.71
N GLY A 57 -12.64 -17.54 8.09
CA GLY A 57 -12.85 -16.42 7.17
C GLY A 57 -11.57 -15.85 6.57
N VAL A 58 -10.50 -15.72 7.36
CA VAL A 58 -9.21 -15.19 6.89
C VAL A 58 -8.64 -16.05 5.77
N ALA A 59 -8.59 -17.37 5.95
CA ALA A 59 -8.07 -18.30 4.95
C ALA A 59 -8.93 -18.34 3.67
N ALA A 60 -10.23 -18.09 3.80
CA ALA A 60 -11.17 -17.99 2.69
C ALA A 60 -11.33 -16.57 2.13
N ASN A 61 -10.48 -15.61 2.54
CA ASN A 61 -10.54 -14.19 2.15
C ASN A 61 -11.93 -13.55 2.35
N LEU A 62 -12.69 -13.96 3.37
CA LEU A 62 -14.01 -13.38 3.66
C LEU A 62 -13.85 -11.98 4.26
N ASN A 63 -14.69 -11.04 3.84
CA ASN A 63 -14.59 -9.66 4.30
C ASN A 63 -15.26 -9.47 5.67
N PRO A 64 -14.58 -8.90 6.68
CA PRO A 64 -15.11 -8.70 8.03
C PRO A 64 -16.10 -7.54 8.13
N ALA A 65 -16.14 -6.66 7.14
CA ALA A 65 -17.05 -5.52 7.03
C ALA A 65 -17.20 -5.12 5.54
N GLU A 66 -18.19 -4.28 5.23
CA GLU A 66 -18.45 -3.81 3.86
C GLU A 66 -17.32 -2.95 3.28
N ASP A 67 -16.63 -2.21 4.15
CA ASP A 67 -15.57 -1.25 3.81
C ASP A 67 -14.15 -1.81 4.02
N PHE A 68 -14.03 -3.12 4.28
CA PHE A 68 -12.75 -3.83 4.45
C PHE A 68 -12.68 -5.03 3.52
N ASP A 69 -11.62 -5.11 2.72
CA ASP A 69 -11.38 -6.21 1.78
C ASP A 69 -10.17 -7.05 2.25
N THR A 70 -10.45 -8.27 2.69
CA THR A 70 -9.45 -9.18 3.28
C THR A 70 -8.41 -9.61 2.26
N ALA A 71 -8.83 -9.93 1.03
CA ALA A 71 -7.90 -10.31 -0.02
C ALA A 71 -6.98 -9.14 -0.38
N PHE A 72 -7.57 -7.95 -0.52
CA PHE A 72 -6.86 -6.72 -0.85
C PHE A 72 -5.82 -6.34 0.18
N TYR A 73 -6.21 -6.44 1.45
CA TYR A 73 -5.32 -6.12 2.53
C TYR A 73 -4.15 -7.09 2.62
N ARG A 74 -4.42 -8.40 2.53
CA ARG A 74 -3.37 -9.44 2.59
C ARG A 74 -2.35 -9.35 1.47
N GLN A 75 -2.74 -8.87 0.29
CA GLN A 75 -1.80 -8.71 -0.81
C GLN A 75 -0.82 -7.56 -0.60
N GLN A 76 -1.21 -6.51 0.14
CA GLN A 76 -0.29 -5.43 0.50
C GLN A 76 0.69 -5.88 1.59
N THR A 77 0.23 -6.70 2.54
CA THR A 77 1.02 -7.03 3.73
C THR A 77 1.74 -8.37 3.65
N GLY A 78 1.37 -9.24 2.70
CA GLY A 78 1.75 -10.65 2.71
C GLY A 78 1.16 -11.40 3.91
N GLU A 79 1.78 -12.53 4.27
CA GLU A 79 1.43 -13.27 5.47
C GLU A 79 1.93 -12.55 6.73
N THR A 80 1.02 -12.32 7.67
CA THR A 80 1.37 -11.68 8.94
C THR A 80 0.95 -12.56 10.12
N ARG A 81 1.52 -12.31 11.30
CA ARG A 81 1.16 -13.01 12.54
C ARG A 81 -0.26 -12.71 13.03
N LEU A 82 -0.82 -11.57 12.61
CA LEU A 82 -2.17 -11.14 12.99
C LEU A 82 -3.16 -11.42 11.86
N ASP A 83 -4.44 -11.58 12.19
CA ASP A 83 -5.45 -11.54 11.14
C ASP A 83 -5.49 -10.15 10.47
N PRO A 84 -5.90 -10.05 9.19
CA PRO A 84 -5.88 -8.80 8.42
C PRO A 84 -6.54 -7.61 9.12
N LEU A 85 -7.66 -7.84 9.82
CA LEU A 85 -8.39 -6.77 10.49
C LEU A 85 -7.64 -6.27 11.72
N GLN A 86 -7.07 -7.19 12.51
CA GLN A 86 -6.21 -6.83 13.64
C GLN A 86 -4.92 -6.16 13.19
N HIS A 87 -4.32 -6.65 12.10
CA HIS A 87 -3.10 -6.08 11.55
C HIS A 87 -3.34 -4.63 11.12
N TYR A 88 -4.41 -4.36 10.36
CA TYR A 88 -4.78 -3.00 9.98
C TYR A 88 -5.01 -2.10 11.19
N ASN A 89 -5.75 -2.60 12.19
CA ASN A 89 -6.10 -1.80 13.36
C ASN A 89 -4.91 -1.46 14.26
N LYS A 90 -3.85 -2.29 14.29
CA LYS A 90 -2.70 -2.12 15.18
C LYS A 90 -1.46 -1.55 14.49
N ILE A 91 -1.31 -1.80 13.19
CA ILE A 91 -0.09 -1.51 12.44
C ILE A 91 -0.48 -0.80 11.16
N GLY A 92 -1.33 -1.42 10.34
CA GLY A 92 -1.44 -0.97 8.95
C GLY A 92 -2.06 0.40 8.73
N ALA A 93 -2.94 0.86 9.61
CA ALA A 93 -3.44 2.23 9.55
C ALA A 93 -2.32 3.28 9.76
N GLU A 94 -1.37 2.99 10.65
CA GLU A 94 -0.23 3.89 10.93
C GLU A 94 0.83 3.79 9.83
N THR A 95 1.01 2.59 9.25
CA THR A 95 1.92 2.34 8.12
C THR A 95 1.38 2.82 6.77
N GLY A 96 0.10 3.23 6.70
CA GLY A 96 -0.50 3.73 5.46
C GLY A 96 -1.04 2.64 4.51
N PHE A 97 -1.21 1.40 4.98
CA PHE A 97 -1.85 0.35 4.18
C PHE A 97 -3.34 0.66 3.97
N ASP A 98 -3.87 0.32 2.80
CA ASP A 98 -5.26 0.59 2.44
C ASP A 98 -6.15 -0.61 2.84
N PRO A 99 -7.26 -0.42 3.57
CA PRO A 99 -8.11 -1.52 4.04
C PRO A 99 -9.01 -2.08 2.93
N SER A 100 -9.25 -1.33 1.86
CA SER A 100 -10.03 -1.76 0.70
C SER A 100 -9.72 -0.90 -0.53
N PRO A 101 -10.09 -1.35 -1.75
CA PRO A 101 -9.91 -0.55 -2.97
C PRO A 101 -10.62 0.83 -2.94
N ASN A 102 -11.60 1.00 -2.05
CA ASN A 102 -12.42 2.21 -1.97
C ASN A 102 -12.00 3.16 -0.84
N PHE A 103 -10.85 2.91 -0.20
CA PHE A 103 -10.37 3.76 0.89
C PHE A 103 -8.84 3.90 0.85
N ASN A 104 -8.36 5.14 0.70
CA ASN A 104 -6.96 5.50 0.79
C ASN A 104 -6.63 6.05 2.18
N THR A 105 -5.90 5.27 2.98
CA THR A 105 -5.53 5.58 4.37
C THR A 105 -4.70 6.86 4.45
N THR A 106 -3.66 6.98 3.63
CA THR A 106 -2.73 8.11 3.66
C THR A 106 -3.38 9.40 3.16
N ASP A 107 -4.13 9.36 2.06
CA ASP A 107 -4.87 10.53 1.53
C ASP A 107 -5.89 11.04 2.55
N TYR A 108 -6.60 10.14 3.24
CA TYR A 108 -7.57 10.53 4.27
C TYR A 108 -6.89 11.23 5.44
N LEU A 109 -5.76 10.73 5.94
CA LEU A 109 -5.01 11.35 7.03
C LEU A 109 -4.37 12.69 6.62
N MET A 110 -3.87 12.80 5.38
CA MET A 110 -3.32 14.06 4.85
C MET A 110 -4.40 15.12 4.66
N ARG A 111 -5.58 14.72 4.18
CA ARG A 111 -6.71 15.64 3.96
C ARG A 111 -7.34 16.12 5.26
N TYR A 112 -7.29 15.28 6.30
CA TYR A 112 -7.93 15.54 7.59
C TYR A 112 -6.92 15.50 8.75
N PRO A 113 -6.13 16.58 8.94
CA PRO A 113 -5.07 16.64 9.96
C PRO A 113 -5.56 16.46 11.39
N ASP A 114 -6.83 16.77 11.68
CA ASP A 114 -7.47 16.54 12.98
C ASP A 114 -7.55 15.03 13.30
N VAL A 115 -7.85 14.20 12.30
CA VAL A 115 -7.86 12.73 12.43
C VAL A 115 -6.45 12.21 12.67
N ALA A 116 -5.47 12.71 11.91
CA ALA A 116 -4.06 12.34 12.08
C ALA A 116 -3.53 12.71 13.48
N THR A 117 -3.86 13.92 13.95
CA THR A 117 -3.43 14.42 15.27
C THR A 117 -4.05 13.62 16.41
N SER A 118 -5.32 13.22 16.28
CA SER A 118 -5.99 12.38 17.29
C SER A 118 -5.49 10.94 17.32
N LYS A 119 -4.64 10.52 16.36
CA LYS A 119 -4.20 9.14 16.15
C LYS A 119 -5.36 8.15 16.05
N SER A 120 -6.51 8.63 15.56
CA SER A 120 -7.67 7.79 15.34
C SER A 120 -7.44 6.91 14.12
N ASN A 121 -7.85 5.64 14.17
CA ASN A 121 -7.84 4.79 12.98
C ASN A 121 -8.72 5.45 11.89
N PRO A 122 -8.18 5.70 10.67
CA PRO A 122 -8.84 6.54 9.68
C PRO A 122 -10.10 5.91 9.10
N LEU A 123 -10.10 4.59 8.83
CA LEU A 123 -11.30 3.88 8.40
C LEU A 123 -12.38 3.92 9.48
N LEU A 124 -12.00 3.73 10.76
CA LEU A 124 -12.95 3.79 11.87
C LEU A 124 -13.52 5.21 12.02
N HIS A 125 -12.68 6.24 11.93
CA HIS A 125 -13.11 7.64 11.97
C HIS A 125 -14.08 7.93 10.82
N TYR A 126 -13.75 7.53 9.60
CA TYR A 126 -14.61 7.69 8.44
C TYR A 126 -15.98 7.02 8.63
N ARG A 127 -15.98 5.77 9.12
CA ARG A 127 -17.20 5.01 9.39
C ARG A 127 -18.09 5.66 10.44
N THR A 128 -17.49 6.21 11.50
CA THR A 128 -18.22 6.68 12.69
C THR A 128 -18.61 8.16 12.64
N HIS A 129 -17.81 9.00 11.99
CA HIS A 129 -17.99 10.46 11.95
C HIS A 129 -17.88 10.99 10.52
N GLY A 130 -16.80 10.64 9.81
CA GLY A 130 -16.44 11.27 8.54
C GLY A 130 -17.54 11.24 7.48
N ARG A 131 -18.27 10.12 7.33
CA ARG A 131 -19.40 10.03 6.37
C ARG A 131 -20.52 11.02 6.68
N GLN A 132 -20.88 11.19 7.96
CA GLN A 132 -21.94 12.11 8.39
C GLN A 132 -21.49 13.58 8.29
N GLU A 133 -20.19 13.82 8.48
CA GLU A 133 -19.55 15.12 8.32
C GLU A 133 -19.32 15.51 6.84
N GLY A 134 -19.66 14.63 5.89
CA GLY A 134 -19.43 14.87 4.46
C GLY A 134 -17.96 14.80 4.03
N ARG A 135 -17.10 14.16 4.83
CA ARG A 135 -15.70 13.92 4.47
C ARG A 135 -15.61 12.97 3.29
N GLU A 136 -14.67 13.23 2.40
CA GLU A 136 -14.43 12.42 1.20
C GLU A 136 -13.32 11.40 1.48
N ALA A 137 -13.61 10.12 1.25
CA ALA A 137 -12.60 9.08 1.15
C ALA A 137 -12.33 8.77 -0.33
N ARG A 138 -11.09 8.92 -0.77
CA ARG A 138 -10.70 8.53 -2.13
C ARG A 138 -10.49 7.02 -2.21
N SER A 139 -10.67 6.47 -3.41
CA SER A 139 -10.25 5.11 -3.73
C SER A 139 -8.75 4.94 -3.51
N SER A 140 -8.39 3.74 -3.09
CA SER A 140 -7.01 3.31 -2.99
C SER A 140 -6.30 3.49 -4.33
N ALA A 141 -5.04 3.93 -4.28
CA ALA A 141 -4.15 3.96 -5.43
C ALA A 141 -3.52 2.58 -5.72
N SER A 142 -3.93 1.55 -4.98
CA SER A 142 -3.64 0.14 -5.20
C SER A 142 -4.92 -0.57 -5.66
N LYS A 143 -4.89 -1.29 -6.78
CA LYS A 143 -5.95 -2.17 -7.31
C LYS A 143 -5.32 -3.44 -7.88
N PHE A 144 -6.10 -4.50 -7.95
CA PHE A 144 -5.63 -5.84 -8.29
C PHE A 144 -5.31 -6.03 -9.77
N GLY A 145 -4.35 -6.92 -10.08
CA GLY A 145 -4.06 -7.40 -11.44
C GLY A 145 -3.60 -6.34 -12.45
N THR A 146 -3.54 -5.10 -11.99
CA THR A 146 -3.16 -3.93 -12.75
C THR A 146 -1.96 -3.38 -12.00
N LEU A 147 -0.86 -3.08 -12.68
CA LEU A 147 0.18 -2.25 -12.09
C LEU A 147 -0.46 -0.87 -11.86
N VAL A 148 -1.11 -0.65 -10.71
CA VAL A 148 -1.93 0.57 -10.51
C VAL A 148 -1.10 1.81 -10.43
N ALA A 149 0.15 1.65 -9.99
CA ALA A 149 1.16 2.66 -10.21
C ALA A 149 1.18 3.15 -11.68
N LEU A 150 0.85 2.32 -12.68
CA LEU A 150 0.75 2.71 -14.09
C LEU A 150 -0.69 3.06 -14.55
N GLU A 151 -1.73 2.83 -13.76
CA GLU A 151 -3.11 3.11 -14.16
C GLU A 151 -3.34 4.63 -14.30
N GLY A 152 -3.81 5.06 -15.48
CA GLY A 152 -4.06 6.48 -15.77
C GLY A 152 -2.79 7.33 -15.93
N VAL A 153 -1.60 6.73 -15.87
CA VAL A 153 -0.34 7.44 -16.13
C VAL A 153 -0.19 7.62 -17.63
N ASN A 154 0.03 8.87 -18.06
CA ASN A 154 0.35 9.14 -19.46
C ASN A 154 1.63 8.38 -19.83
N PRO A 155 1.65 7.57 -20.91
CA PRO A 155 2.81 6.77 -21.30
C PRO A 155 4.13 7.55 -21.43
N GLN A 156 4.08 8.85 -21.72
CA GLN A 156 5.28 9.71 -21.77
C GLN A 156 6.00 9.88 -20.42
N TYR A 157 5.33 9.51 -19.31
CA TYR A 157 5.81 9.58 -17.94
C TYR A 157 6.11 8.18 -17.36
N VAL A 158 6.12 7.15 -18.21
CA VAL A 158 6.50 5.78 -17.85
C VAL A 158 7.81 5.44 -18.54
N PHE A 159 8.85 5.24 -17.76
CA PHE A 159 10.18 4.90 -18.22
C PHE A 159 10.49 3.46 -17.85
N THR A 160 11.01 2.66 -18.80
CA THR A 160 11.52 1.32 -18.52
C THR A 160 13.02 1.34 -18.76
N LEU A 161 13.81 1.02 -17.74
CA LEU A 161 15.27 1.08 -17.77
C LEU A 161 15.86 -0.25 -17.26
N PRO A 162 16.94 -0.75 -17.88
CA PRO A 162 17.51 -0.30 -19.16
C PRO A 162 16.55 -0.53 -20.35
N ASP A 163 16.68 0.27 -21.41
CA ASP A 163 16.00 0.08 -22.71
C ASP A 163 17.03 -0.24 -23.83
N GLU A 164 16.59 -0.33 -25.09
CA GLU A 164 17.50 -0.66 -26.22
C GLU A 164 18.64 0.33 -26.42
N VAL A 165 18.52 1.55 -25.89
CA VAL A 165 19.48 2.64 -26.06
C VAL A 165 20.24 2.92 -24.77
N ALA A 166 19.65 2.65 -23.61
CA ALA A 166 20.20 2.94 -22.30
C ALA A 166 20.91 1.73 -21.68
N VAL A 167 22.23 1.64 -21.85
CA VAL A 167 23.06 0.58 -21.24
C VAL A 167 23.37 0.80 -19.75
N GLY A 168 22.97 1.93 -19.19
CA GLY A 168 23.05 2.18 -17.76
C GLY A 168 22.28 3.42 -17.34
N PHE A 169 22.22 3.67 -16.05
CA PHE A 169 21.70 4.92 -15.52
C PHE A 169 22.24 5.14 -14.11
N SER A 170 22.23 6.40 -13.69
CA SER A 170 22.46 6.79 -12.31
C SER A 170 21.20 7.42 -11.71
N ILE A 171 20.91 7.04 -10.48
CA ILE A 171 19.86 7.66 -9.66
C ILE A 171 20.54 8.45 -8.56
N ARG A 172 20.22 9.73 -8.48
CA ARG A 172 20.67 10.62 -7.43
C ARG A 172 19.48 11.08 -6.60
N VAL A 173 19.40 10.60 -5.36
CA VAL A 173 18.38 11.02 -4.41
C VAL A 173 18.90 12.25 -3.66
N LEU A 174 18.10 13.32 -3.65
CA LEU A 174 18.46 14.62 -3.12
C LEU A 174 17.50 14.98 -1.99
N ARG A 175 18.02 15.42 -0.84
CA ARG A 175 17.17 15.90 0.25
C ARG A 175 16.41 17.15 -0.16
N ASP A 176 17.13 18.12 -0.71
CA ASP A 176 16.60 19.41 -1.10
C ASP A 176 16.99 19.71 -2.55
N LEU A 177 15.99 19.91 -3.41
CA LEU A 177 16.18 20.50 -4.72
C LEU A 177 15.60 21.93 -4.69
N PRO A 178 16.36 22.96 -5.10
CA PRO A 178 15.85 24.32 -5.12
C PRO A 178 14.62 24.43 -6.03
N VAL A 179 13.64 25.21 -5.59
CA VAL A 179 12.42 25.48 -6.36
C VAL A 179 12.79 26.32 -7.59
N GLU A 180 12.65 25.74 -8.78
CA GLU A 180 12.92 26.46 -10.03
C GLU A 180 11.65 27.16 -10.55
N SER A 181 11.84 28.21 -11.35
CA SER A 181 10.75 29.06 -11.85
C SER A 181 9.94 28.45 -13.00
N ARG A 182 10.37 27.30 -13.55
CA ARG A 182 9.73 26.61 -14.68
C ARG A 182 9.64 25.10 -14.42
N GLU A 183 8.56 24.69 -13.78
CA GLU A 183 8.23 23.29 -13.52
C GLU A 183 6.79 22.99 -13.96
N SER A 184 6.61 21.86 -14.63
CA SER A 184 5.31 21.32 -14.98
C SER A 184 4.85 20.30 -13.94
N ARG A 185 3.59 20.38 -13.53
CA ARG A 185 2.98 19.39 -12.64
C ARG A 185 2.68 18.11 -13.41
N VAL A 186 3.22 17.00 -12.93
CA VAL A 186 2.97 15.65 -13.44
C VAL A 186 2.33 14.83 -12.32
N PRO A 187 1.08 14.35 -12.47
CA PRO A 187 0.39 13.62 -11.40
C PRO A 187 1.18 12.42 -10.89
N ARG A 188 1.86 11.69 -11.79
CA ARG A 188 2.69 10.55 -11.45
C ARG A 188 3.79 10.32 -12.49
N LEU A 189 5.01 10.07 -12.01
CA LEU A 189 6.12 9.56 -12.81
C LEU A 189 6.43 8.13 -12.40
N CYS A 190 6.69 7.25 -13.37
CA CYS A 190 6.94 5.84 -13.12
C CYS A 190 8.24 5.39 -13.79
N PHE A 191 9.09 4.71 -13.03
CA PHE A 191 10.30 4.09 -13.53
C PHE A 191 10.32 2.60 -13.21
N ILE A 192 10.32 1.77 -14.25
CA ILE A 192 10.38 0.31 -14.17
C ILE A 192 11.84 -0.10 -14.38
N PHE A 193 12.40 -0.80 -13.39
CA PHE A 193 13.81 -1.15 -13.35
C PHE A 193 14.07 -2.66 -13.36
N LYS A 194 15.28 -3.00 -13.81
CA LYS A 194 15.92 -4.32 -13.67
C LYS A 194 17.12 -4.23 -12.74
N PHE A 195 16.91 -4.57 -11.48
CA PHE A 195 17.88 -4.59 -10.40
C PHE A 195 18.21 -6.00 -9.94
N THR A 196 19.43 -6.20 -9.46
CA THR A 196 19.78 -7.33 -8.62
C THR A 196 19.17 -7.15 -7.22
N GLN A 197 19.15 -8.21 -6.39
CA GLN A 197 18.73 -8.08 -4.99
C GLN A 197 19.58 -7.02 -4.26
N ASP A 198 20.91 -7.09 -4.40
CA ASP A 198 21.83 -6.15 -3.74
C ASP A 198 21.56 -4.69 -4.14
N GLU A 199 21.21 -4.43 -5.40
CA GLU A 199 20.86 -3.09 -5.87
C GLU A 199 19.52 -2.58 -5.29
N ILE A 200 18.56 -3.47 -5.07
CA ILE A 200 17.30 -3.14 -4.40
C ILE A 200 17.58 -2.77 -2.94
N ASP A 201 18.39 -3.58 -2.25
CA ASP A 201 18.74 -3.35 -0.84
C ASP A 201 19.50 -2.02 -0.69
N LEU A 202 20.48 -1.76 -1.57
CA LEU A 202 21.19 -0.47 -1.62
C LEU A 202 20.26 0.72 -1.88
N LEU A 203 19.23 0.54 -2.72
CA LEU A 203 18.26 1.59 -3.01
C LEU A 203 17.37 1.87 -1.78
N ILE A 204 16.92 0.82 -1.09
CA ILE A 204 16.14 0.95 0.15
C ILE A 204 16.94 1.68 1.22
N ASP A 205 18.18 1.23 1.46
CA ASP A 205 19.11 1.85 2.40
C ASP A 205 19.39 3.32 2.04
N ALA A 206 19.51 3.62 0.76
CA ALA A 206 19.73 4.98 0.27
C ALA A 206 18.56 5.91 0.62
N PHE A 207 17.35 5.54 0.25
CA PHE A 207 16.18 6.37 0.57
C PHE A 207 15.98 6.52 2.08
N GLY A 208 16.22 5.46 2.87
CA GLY A 208 16.19 5.52 4.33
C GLY A 208 17.24 6.45 4.93
N ALA A 209 18.47 6.45 4.41
CA ALA A 209 19.55 7.32 4.88
C ALA A 209 19.30 8.81 4.57
N ILE A 210 18.68 9.13 3.43
CA ILE A 210 18.28 10.52 3.12
C ILE A 210 17.22 11.01 4.10
N GLN A 211 16.19 10.19 4.34
CA GLN A 211 15.04 10.55 5.16
C GLN A 211 15.35 10.67 6.64
N SER A 212 16.18 9.77 7.16
CA SER A 212 16.62 9.80 8.56
C SER A 212 17.49 11.01 8.90
N GLY A 213 17.89 11.81 7.90
CA GLY A 213 18.79 12.92 8.15
C GLY A 213 20.27 12.54 7.99
N ALA A 214 20.61 11.25 7.80
CA ALA A 214 21.98 10.76 7.78
C ALA A 214 22.79 11.26 6.57
N LEU A 215 22.16 11.35 5.39
CA LEU A 215 22.79 11.80 4.15
C LEU A 215 21.96 12.89 3.47
N SER A 216 22.61 13.87 2.84
CA SER A 216 21.94 14.91 2.05
C SER A 216 21.77 14.54 0.58
N THR A 217 22.60 13.62 0.09
CA THR A 217 22.59 13.14 -1.30
C THR A 217 23.17 11.73 -1.37
N ILE A 218 22.57 10.89 -2.21
CA ILE A 218 23.08 9.55 -2.53
C ILE A 218 23.03 9.39 -4.04
N SER A 219 24.06 8.76 -4.61
CA SER A 219 24.15 8.46 -6.03
C SER A 219 24.41 6.97 -6.20
N LEU A 220 23.55 6.31 -6.95
CA LEU A 220 23.65 4.90 -7.33
C LEU A 220 23.92 4.87 -8.83
N ASP A 221 25.04 4.28 -9.24
CA ASP A 221 25.37 4.04 -10.65
C ASP A 221 25.10 2.57 -10.97
N ILE A 222 24.25 2.34 -11.98
CA ILE A 222 23.68 1.04 -12.27
C ILE A 222 23.98 0.68 -13.70
N ASN A 223 24.93 -0.25 -13.86
CA ASN A 223 25.38 -0.76 -15.14
C ASN A 223 24.56 -1.98 -15.57
N SER A 224 23.97 -1.95 -16.76
CA SER A 224 23.07 -3.00 -17.25
C SER A 224 23.75 -4.05 -18.14
N ASP A 225 24.80 -4.67 -17.61
CA ASP A 225 25.54 -5.72 -18.31
C ASP A 225 24.63 -6.84 -18.88
N ILE A 226 24.88 -7.23 -20.13
CA ILE A 226 24.08 -8.17 -20.94
C ILE A 226 23.89 -9.54 -20.25
N LYS A 227 24.68 -9.89 -19.24
CA LYS A 227 24.49 -11.14 -18.46
C LYS A 227 23.26 -11.14 -17.52
N ARG A 228 22.57 -10.01 -17.32
CA ARG A 228 21.37 -9.88 -16.45
C ARG A 228 20.08 -10.50 -17.02
N ILE A 229 20.14 -11.25 -18.13
CA ILE A 229 19.01 -11.77 -18.96
C ILE A 229 17.98 -12.67 -18.23
N LYS A 230 18.08 -12.94 -16.91
CA LYS A 230 17.14 -13.83 -16.22
C LYS A 230 15.83 -13.17 -15.76
N TYR A 231 15.78 -11.85 -15.56
CA TYR A 231 14.60 -11.16 -15.00
C TYR A 231 13.96 -10.20 -16.00
N THR A 232 12.63 -10.28 -16.17
CA THR A 232 11.88 -9.46 -17.13
C THR A 232 11.60 -8.05 -16.59
N LYS A 233 11.28 -7.91 -15.30
CA LYS A 233 11.14 -6.66 -14.50
C LYS A 233 11.40 -7.01 -13.02
N THR A 234 11.88 -6.05 -12.22
CA THR A 234 12.19 -6.33 -10.80
C THR A 234 11.64 -5.31 -9.81
N VAL A 235 11.66 -4.01 -10.16
CA VAL A 235 11.15 -2.95 -9.30
C VAL A 235 10.41 -1.92 -10.14
N LEU A 236 9.38 -1.30 -9.59
CA LEU A 236 8.79 -0.07 -10.09
C LEU A 236 8.86 1.00 -9.01
N LEU A 237 9.41 2.16 -9.35
CA LEU A 237 9.31 3.37 -8.54
C LEU A 237 8.17 4.23 -9.08
N SER A 238 7.17 4.52 -8.26
CA SER A 238 6.13 5.50 -8.59
C SER A 238 6.25 6.74 -7.72
N PHE A 239 6.45 7.88 -8.35
CA PHE A 239 6.58 9.18 -7.72
C PHE A 239 5.27 9.95 -7.89
N GLU A 240 4.61 10.29 -6.80
CA GLU A 240 3.29 10.94 -6.80
C GLU A 240 3.42 12.47 -6.72
N CYS A 241 2.47 13.17 -7.36
CA CYS A 241 2.38 14.63 -7.41
C CYS A 241 3.72 15.31 -7.74
N CYS A 242 4.31 14.91 -8.86
CA CYS A 242 5.61 15.38 -9.29
C CYS A 242 5.57 16.81 -9.83
N TYR A 243 6.67 17.52 -9.63
CA TYR A 243 7.00 18.77 -10.31
C TYR A 243 8.29 18.57 -11.09
N VAL A 244 8.19 18.60 -12.41
CA VAL A 244 9.27 18.24 -13.33
C VAL A 244 9.75 19.51 -14.02
N LYS A 245 11.05 19.75 -14.02
CA LYS A 245 11.64 20.91 -14.74
C LYS A 245 11.30 20.83 -16.24
N ASP A 246 10.90 21.93 -16.87
CA ASP A 246 10.38 21.91 -18.25
C ASP A 246 11.45 21.58 -19.30
N GLU A 247 12.69 22.05 -19.09
CA GLU A 247 13.83 21.82 -19.98
C GLU A 247 14.57 20.55 -19.58
N GLN A 248 14.08 19.39 -20.02
CA GLN A 248 14.74 18.10 -19.78
C GLN A 248 15.21 17.48 -21.07
N THR A 249 16.39 16.86 -21.03
CA THR A 249 16.82 15.99 -22.12
C THR A 249 16.05 14.68 -22.05
N LYS A 250 16.13 13.87 -23.11
CA LYS A 250 15.68 12.47 -23.07
C LYS A 250 16.40 11.68 -21.97
N TYR A 251 17.61 12.11 -21.61
CA TYR A 251 18.54 11.36 -20.77
C TYR A 251 18.55 11.81 -19.30
N THR A 252 18.21 13.05 -18.99
CA THR A 252 18.26 13.57 -17.62
C THR A 252 16.87 13.95 -17.16
N LYS A 253 16.42 13.37 -16.04
CA LYS A 253 15.16 13.68 -15.39
C LYS A 253 15.36 14.23 -13.98
N ILE A 254 14.99 15.48 -13.76
CA ILE A 254 15.08 16.14 -12.45
C ILE A 254 13.69 16.56 -11.99
N PHE A 255 13.28 16.12 -10.80
CA PHE A 255 11.94 16.40 -10.30
C PHE A 255 11.84 16.31 -8.78
N ARG A 256 10.79 16.96 -8.25
CA ARG A 256 10.34 16.86 -6.86
C ARG A 256 9.05 16.04 -6.80
N TYR A 257 8.79 15.38 -5.70
CA TYR A 257 7.61 14.54 -5.50
C TYR A 257 7.10 14.62 -4.06
N SER A 258 5.82 14.32 -3.84
CA SER A 258 5.21 14.30 -2.50
C SER A 258 5.33 12.95 -1.80
N GLU A 259 5.43 11.88 -2.59
CA GLU A 259 5.53 10.51 -2.09
C GLU A 259 6.22 9.66 -3.16
N LEU A 260 7.13 8.78 -2.74
CA LEU A 260 7.70 7.73 -3.57
C LEU A 260 7.20 6.39 -3.04
N ARG A 261 6.81 5.51 -3.96
CA ARG A 261 6.42 4.13 -3.69
C ARG A 261 7.34 3.18 -4.43
N LEU A 262 7.93 2.24 -3.70
CA LEU A 262 8.75 1.16 -4.27
C LEU A 262 7.90 -0.10 -4.37
N TRP A 263 7.71 -0.61 -5.58
CA TRP A 263 6.95 -1.82 -5.86
C TRP A 263 7.90 -2.94 -6.26
N ASP A 264 7.80 -4.10 -5.62
CA ASP A 264 8.52 -5.31 -6.01
C ASP A 264 7.73 -6.07 -7.08
N LEU A 265 8.39 -6.33 -8.21
CA LEU A 265 7.83 -6.98 -9.40
C LEU A 265 8.38 -8.39 -9.65
N ARG A 266 9.19 -8.95 -8.75
CA ARG A 266 9.88 -10.24 -8.96
C ARG A 266 8.97 -11.46 -8.78
N GLY A 267 7.82 -11.29 -8.11
CA GLY A 267 6.80 -12.32 -7.92
C GLY A 267 5.80 -12.43 -9.06
N TYR A 268 4.88 -13.38 -8.96
CA TYR A 268 3.72 -13.48 -9.87
C TYR A 268 2.77 -12.28 -9.75
N GLU A 269 2.81 -11.56 -8.63
CA GLU A 269 2.01 -10.37 -8.35
C GLU A 269 2.92 -9.22 -7.89
N ALA A 270 2.68 -8.02 -8.43
CA ALA A 270 3.35 -6.80 -8.00
C ALA A 270 2.83 -6.38 -6.63
N HIS A 271 3.71 -6.12 -5.66
CA HIS A 271 3.32 -5.66 -4.33
C HIS A 271 4.13 -4.43 -3.92
N LEU A 272 3.55 -3.61 -3.07
CA LEU A 272 4.20 -2.41 -2.53
C LEU A 272 5.18 -2.86 -1.43
N ALA A 273 6.46 -2.58 -1.63
CA ALA A 273 7.51 -2.93 -0.68
C ALA A 273 7.75 -1.83 0.34
N GLU A 274 7.88 -0.57 -0.12
CA GLU A 274 8.21 0.58 0.75
C GLU A 274 7.52 1.86 0.29
N ILE A 275 7.24 2.77 1.25
CA ILE A 275 6.74 4.12 1.00
C ILE A 275 7.70 5.14 1.62
N TYR A 276 7.99 6.16 0.85
CA TYR A 276 8.93 7.21 1.19
C TYR A 276 8.22 8.58 1.10
N PRO A 277 8.32 9.44 2.13
CA PRO A 277 7.79 10.81 2.09
C PRO A 277 8.40 11.67 0.98
N ALA A 278 7.92 12.90 0.87
CA ALA A 278 8.32 13.89 -0.12
C ALA A 278 9.84 14.05 -0.21
N GLY A 279 10.32 14.26 -1.43
CA GLY A 279 11.74 14.38 -1.71
C GLY A 279 12.00 14.88 -3.13
N SER A 280 13.28 14.82 -3.51
CA SER A 280 13.74 15.21 -4.84
C SER A 280 14.66 14.15 -5.42
N THR A 281 14.66 13.98 -6.74
CA THR A 281 15.48 12.98 -7.40
C THR A 281 15.91 13.46 -8.78
N GLU A 282 17.13 13.10 -9.13
CA GLU A 282 17.71 13.24 -10.46
C GLU A 282 18.02 11.84 -11.01
N ILE A 283 17.56 11.53 -12.21
CA ILE A 283 17.85 10.28 -12.92
C ILE A 283 18.56 10.63 -14.21
N ASN A 284 19.80 10.14 -14.36
CA ASN A 284 20.60 10.30 -15.57
C ASN A 284 20.72 8.96 -16.28
N ILE A 285 20.24 8.88 -17.50
CA ILE A 285 20.22 7.71 -18.36
C ILE A 285 21.47 7.76 -19.24
N HIS A 286 22.30 6.73 -19.15
CA HIS A 286 23.53 6.58 -19.91
C HIS A 286 23.27 5.71 -21.14
N ALA A 287 23.61 6.23 -22.32
CA ALA A 287 23.54 5.51 -23.59
C ALA A 287 24.83 4.74 -23.89
#